data_AF-A0A2D4JIJ5-F1
#
_entry.id   AF-A0A2D4JIJ5-F1
#
_cell.length_a   1.000
_cell.length_b   1.000
_cell.length_c   1.000
_cell.angle_alpha   90.00
_cell.angle_beta   90.00
_cell.angle_gamma   90.00
#
_symmetry.space_group_name_H-M   'P 1'
#
loop_
_entity.id
_entity.type
_entity.pdbx_description
1 polymer ?
#
loop_
_entity_poly.entity_id
_entity_poly.type
_entity_poly.pdbx_seq_one_letter_code
_entity_poly.pdbx_strand_id
1 'polypeptide(L)'
;VSTRITKEFPNIIIWHCLNHRLHLGLDDSINEIKQVNHFKIFIDKIHTIFHHSNKNKMELIKISEQLGNEIMQIGRVLGSRWVACSLRSTLAVWHAYPVLHQFFRSKEK
;
A
#
# COMPACT_ATOMS: atom_id res chain seq x y z
N VAL A 1 8.90 20.54 6.09
CA VAL A 1 8.29 21.19 7.28
C VAL A 1 9.36 21.52 8.30
N SER A 2 10.13 20.54 8.79
CA SER A 2 11.24 20.78 9.73
C SER A 2 12.20 21.89 9.30
N THR A 3 12.67 21.88 8.05
CA THR A 3 13.56 22.91 7.48
C THR A 3 12.99 24.34 7.46
N ARG A 4 11.66 24.51 7.40
CA ARG A 4 11.04 25.85 7.48
C ARG A 4 10.94 26.32 8.93
N ILE A 5 10.58 25.42 9.84
CA ILE A 5 10.46 25.71 11.27
C ILE A 5 11.82 26.05 11.88
N THR A 6 12.89 25.36 11.50
CA THR A 6 14.26 25.66 11.98
C THR A 6 14.77 27.01 11.46
N LYS A 7 14.29 27.50 10.31
CA LYS A 7 14.63 28.84 9.80
C LYS A 7 13.96 29.95 10.59
N GLU A 8 12.72 29.72 11.02
CA GLU A 8 11.90 30.71 11.73
C GLU A 8 12.20 30.73 13.24
N PHE A 9 12.63 29.59 13.79
CA PHE A 9 13.00 29.42 15.20
C PHE A 9 14.36 28.70 15.30
N PRO A 10 15.49 29.44 15.29
CA PRO A 10 16.83 28.83 15.20
C PRO A 10 17.21 27.99 16.43
N ASN A 11 16.58 28.23 17.58
CA ASN A 11 16.83 27.50 18.82
C ASN A 11 15.89 26.30 19.03
N ILE A 12 15.01 25.98 18.06
CA ILE A 12 14.07 24.87 18.21
C ILE A 12 14.78 23.53 18.10
N ILE A 13 14.52 22.64 19.05
CA ILE A 13 14.98 21.25 18.99
C ILE A 13 13.86 20.41 18.37
N ILE A 14 14.09 19.92 17.14
CA ILE A 14 13.16 19.00 16.49
C ILE A 14 13.49 17.58 16.95
N TRP A 15 12.63 17.03 17.82
CA TRP A 15 12.73 15.66 18.25
C TRP A 15 11.71 14.78 17.54
N HIS A 16 12.18 13.92 16.63
CA HIS A 16 11.32 12.92 16.00
C HIS A 16 10.89 11.85 17.01
N CYS A 17 9.62 11.48 17.01
CA CYS A 17 9.13 10.35 17.80
C CYS A 17 9.81 9.05 17.34
N LEU A 18 9.92 8.07 18.24
CA LEU A 18 10.52 6.77 17.95
C LEU A 18 9.91 6.11 16.71
N ASN A 19 8.58 6.21 16.57
CA ASN A 19 7.85 5.65 15.43
C ASN A 19 8.29 6.27 14.08
N HIS A 20 8.56 7.58 14.06
CA HIS A 20 9.05 8.24 12.85
C HIS A 20 10.49 7.82 12.52
N ARG A 21 11.36 7.70 13.54
CA ARG A 21 12.75 7.22 13.34
C ARG A 21 12.78 5.78 12.82
N LEU A 22 11.95 4.90 13.38
CA LEU A 22 11.80 3.52 12.90
C LEU A 22 11.29 3.46 11.46
N HIS A 23 10.33 4.33 11.11
CA HIS A 23 9.83 4.40 9.74
C HIS A 23 10.92 4.83 8.75
N LEU A 24 11.72 5.85 9.08
CA LEU A 24 12.83 6.30 8.23
C LEU A 24 13.86 5.17 8.01
N GLY A 25 14.31 4.52 9.09
CA GLY A 25 15.27 3.42 8.97
C GLY A 25 14.74 2.22 8.17
N LEU A 26 13.45 1.93 8.29
CA LEU A 26 12.80 0.91 7.46
C LEU A 26 12.70 1.35 5.99
N ASP A 27 12.34 2.60 5.73
CA ASP A 27 12.22 3.13 4.35
C ASP A 27 13.59 3.10 3.65
N ASP A 28 14.66 3.52 4.35
CA ASP A 28 16.04 3.40 3.87
C ASP A 28 16.39 1.94 3.55
N SER A 29 16.12 1.02 4.48
CA SER A 29 16.37 -0.42 4.28
C SER A 29 15.60 -1.01 3.09
N ILE A 30 14.35 -0.58 2.89
CA ILE A 30 13.50 -1.03 1.77
C ILE A 30 14.00 -0.47 0.44
N ASN A 31 14.46 0.78 0.44
CA ASN A 31 15.00 1.42 -0.77
C ASN A 31 16.23 0.70 -1.32
N GLU A 32 17.00 0.02 -0.46
CA GLU A 32 18.13 -0.83 -0.87
C GLU A 32 17.68 -2.14 -1.55
N ILE A 33 16.48 -2.64 -1.23
CA ILE A 33 15.95 -3.91 -1.75
C ILE A 33 15.01 -3.66 -2.93
N LYS A 34 15.56 -3.64 -4.15
CA LYS A 34 14.82 -3.36 -5.40
C LYS A 34 13.55 -4.20 -5.58
N GLN A 35 13.55 -5.46 -5.13
CA GLN A 35 12.41 -6.37 -5.23
C GLN A 35 11.20 -5.90 -4.41
N VAL A 36 11.46 -5.30 -3.23
CA VAL A 36 10.39 -4.73 -2.39
C VAL A 36 9.78 -3.52 -3.08
N ASN A 37 10.58 -2.72 -3.80
CA ASN A 37 10.06 -1.62 -4.61
C ASN A 37 9.16 -2.10 -5.77
N HIS A 38 9.51 -3.19 -6.45
CA HIS A 38 8.61 -3.77 -7.46
C HIS A 38 7.29 -4.23 -6.85
N PHE A 39 7.34 -4.87 -5.68
CA PHE A 39 6.14 -5.29 -4.97
C PHE A 39 5.28 -4.10 -4.53
N LYS A 40 5.90 -3.03 -4.03
CA LYS A 40 5.23 -1.75 -3.70
C LYS A 40 4.45 -1.22 -4.91
N ILE A 41 5.11 -1.10 -6.06
CA ILE A 41 4.51 -0.62 -7.30
C ILE A 41 3.34 -1.52 -7.73
N PHE A 42 3.48 -2.84 -7.62
CA PHE A 42 2.43 -3.78 -7.93
C PHE A 42 1.18 -3.54 -7.07
N ILE A 43 1.32 -3.49 -5.75
CA ILE A 43 0.19 -3.28 -4.83
C ILE A 43 -0.45 -1.90 -5.06
N ASP A 44 0.33 -0.86 -5.28
CA ASP A 44 -0.19 0.49 -5.57
C ASP A 44 -0.96 0.55 -6.89
N LYS A 45 -0.54 -0.20 -7.92
CA LYS A 45 -1.31 -0.35 -9.17
C LYS A 45 -2.63 -1.06 -8.94
N ILE A 46 -2.63 -2.16 -8.19
CA ILE A 46 -3.85 -2.89 -7.84
C ILE A 46 -4.82 -1.96 -7.10
N HIS A 47 -4.34 -1.26 -6.06
CA HIS A 47 -5.12 -0.26 -5.35
C HIS A 47 -5.71 0.77 -6.32
N THR A 48 -4.90 1.32 -7.23
CA THR A 48 -5.35 2.35 -8.18
C THR A 48 -6.46 1.84 -9.11
N ILE A 49 -6.33 0.63 -9.67
CA ILE A 49 -7.30 0.02 -10.58
C ILE A 49 -8.69 -0.11 -9.94
N PHE A 50 -8.74 -0.57 -8.69
CA PHE A 50 -10.01 -0.82 -7.99
C PHE A 50 -10.52 0.37 -7.19
N HIS A 51 -9.65 1.30 -6.79
CA HIS A 51 -10.05 2.52 -6.11
C HIS A 51 -10.68 3.54 -7.07
N HIS A 52 -10.11 3.70 -8.27
CA HIS A 52 -10.60 4.70 -9.22
C HIS A 52 -11.80 4.23 -10.06
N SER A 53 -11.99 2.91 -10.24
CA SER A 53 -13.07 2.36 -11.06
C SER A 53 -14.06 1.59 -10.21
N ASN A 54 -15.23 2.19 -9.97
CA ASN A 54 -16.32 1.50 -9.29
C ASN A 54 -16.80 0.28 -10.07
N LYS A 55 -16.72 0.30 -11.41
CA LYS A 55 -17.03 -0.85 -12.26
C LYS A 55 -16.11 -2.02 -11.98
N ASN A 56 -14.79 -1.78 -11.97
CA ASN A 56 -13.81 -2.85 -11.70
C ASN A 56 -13.98 -3.39 -10.28
N LYS A 57 -14.25 -2.51 -9.31
CA LYS A 57 -14.54 -2.90 -7.92
C LYS A 57 -15.77 -3.82 -7.83
N MET A 58 -16.87 -3.46 -8.50
CA MET A 58 -18.08 -4.27 -8.49
C MET A 58 -17.89 -5.63 -9.17
N GLU A 59 -17.13 -5.67 -10.26
CA GLU A 59 -16.80 -6.92 -10.96
C GLU A 59 -15.90 -7.81 -10.09
N LEU A 60 -14.94 -7.24 -9.37
CA LEU A 60 -14.10 -7.95 -8.41
C LEU A 60 -14.93 -8.56 -7.27
N ILE A 61 -15.90 -7.81 -6.72
CA ILE A 61 -16.82 -8.30 -5.67
C ILE A 61 -17.63 -9.50 -6.18
N LYS A 62 -18.18 -9.42 -7.41
CA LYS A 62 -18.93 -10.52 -8.01
C LYS A 62 -18.08 -11.79 -8.16
N ILE A 63 -16.83 -11.65 -8.60
CA ILE A 63 -15.91 -12.80 -8.70
C ILE A 63 -15.59 -13.35 -7.31
N SER A 64 -15.48 -12.49 -6.30
CA SER A 64 -15.29 -12.88 -4.90
C SER A 64 -16.42 -13.75 -4.39
N GLU A 65 -17.66 -13.32 -4.63
CA GLU A 65 -18.88 -14.03 -4.25
C GLU A 65 -18.96 -15.40 -4.93
N GLN A 66 -18.60 -15.47 -6.22
CA GLN A 66 -18.55 -16.74 -6.97
C GLN A 66 -17.53 -17.73 -6.43
N LEU A 67 -16.40 -17.23 -5.93
CA LEU A 67 -15.33 -18.06 -5.36
C LEU A 67 -15.52 -18.36 -3.87
N GLY A 68 -16.46 -17.69 -3.19
CA GLY A 68 -16.65 -17.81 -1.75
C GLY A 68 -15.52 -17.17 -0.93
N ASN A 69 -14.79 -16.21 -1.51
CA ASN A 69 -13.69 -15.51 -0.85
C ASN A 69 -14.20 -14.20 -0.22
N GLU A 70 -13.70 -13.87 0.98
CA GLU A 70 -13.86 -12.53 1.55
C GLU A 70 -12.68 -11.64 1.12
N ILE A 71 -12.96 -10.51 0.45
CA ILE A 71 -11.93 -9.54 0.08
C ILE A 71 -11.89 -8.41 1.10
N MET A 72 -10.72 -8.24 1.72
CA MET A 72 -10.41 -7.06 2.51
C MET A 72 -10.07 -5.87 1.60
N GLN A 73 -10.35 -4.64 2.04
CA GLN A 73 -9.99 -3.44 1.29
C GLN A 73 -8.47 -3.39 1.06
N ILE A 74 -8.07 -3.50 -0.21
CA ILE A 74 -6.69 -3.34 -0.63
C ILE A 74 -6.33 -1.86 -0.49
N GLY A 75 -5.37 -1.56 0.38
CA GLY A 75 -4.82 -0.24 0.62
C GLY A 75 -3.50 0.00 -0.12
N ARG A 76 -2.94 1.19 0.03
CA ARG A 76 -1.55 1.48 -0.37
C ARG A 76 -0.57 0.85 0.63
N VAL A 77 0.67 0.62 0.19
CA VAL A 77 1.76 0.08 1.00
C VAL A 77 2.90 1.11 1.10
N LEU A 78 3.62 1.11 2.23
CA LEU A 78 4.81 1.94 2.42
C LEU A 78 4.59 3.43 2.10
N GLY A 79 3.42 3.93 2.48
CA GLY A 79 3.12 5.36 2.52
C GLY A 79 3.56 5.97 3.85
N SER A 80 3.39 7.29 3.98
CA SER A 80 3.74 8.07 5.19
C SER A 80 3.02 7.64 6.49
N ARG A 81 2.12 6.65 6.42
CA ARG A 81 1.36 6.10 7.54
C ARG A 81 1.66 4.60 7.71
N TRP A 82 2.70 4.32 8.51
CA TRP A 82 2.93 3.09 9.29
C TRP A 82 3.15 1.74 8.58
N VAL A 83 3.98 0.92 9.22
CA VAL A 83 4.26 -0.49 8.86
C VAL A 83 3.01 -1.37 8.91
N ALA A 84 2.12 -1.12 9.88
CA ALA A 84 0.86 -1.88 10.03
C ALA A 84 -0.06 -1.75 8.82
N CYS A 85 -0.11 -0.58 8.18
CA CYS A 85 -0.85 -0.40 6.93
C CYS A 85 -0.26 -1.23 5.80
N SER A 86 1.07 -1.37 5.77
CA SER A 86 1.76 -2.15 4.75
C SER A 86 1.45 -3.64 4.90
N LEU A 87 1.55 -4.19 6.11
CA LEU A 87 1.19 -5.58 6.39
C LEU A 87 -0.27 -5.88 6.00
N ARG A 88 -1.20 -5.03 6.43
CA ARG A 88 -2.63 -5.19 6.11
C ARG A 88 -2.89 -5.19 4.61
N SER A 89 -2.32 -4.24 3.88
CA SER A 89 -2.48 -4.15 2.42
C SER A 89 -1.84 -5.34 1.70
N THR A 90 -0.67 -5.80 2.15
CA THR A 90 -0.01 -6.99 1.62
C THR A 90 -0.85 -8.25 1.84
N LEU A 91 -1.37 -8.45 3.06
CA LEU A 91 -2.26 -9.58 3.35
C LEU A 91 -3.56 -9.49 2.56
N ALA A 92 -4.15 -8.31 2.40
CA ALA A 92 -5.35 -8.12 1.58
C ALA A 92 -5.14 -8.62 0.15
N VAL A 93 -4.00 -8.27 -0.48
CA VAL A 93 -3.68 -8.74 -1.83
C VAL A 93 -3.39 -10.23 -1.87
N TRP A 94 -2.69 -10.77 -0.86
CA TRP A 94 -2.43 -12.20 -0.76
C TRP A 94 -3.73 -13.01 -0.70
N HIS A 95 -4.66 -12.63 0.19
CA HIS A 95 -5.95 -13.31 0.31
C HIS A 95 -6.86 -13.09 -0.91
N ALA A 96 -6.76 -11.94 -1.58
CA ALA A 96 -7.50 -11.65 -2.80
C ALA A 96 -6.87 -12.26 -4.07
N TYR A 97 -5.71 -12.92 -3.98
CA TYR A 97 -4.96 -13.38 -5.17
C TYR A 97 -5.78 -14.26 -6.12
N PRO A 98 -6.56 -15.27 -5.67
CA PRO A 98 -7.39 -16.09 -6.58
C PRO A 98 -8.41 -15.26 -7.37
N VAL A 99 -9.04 -14.29 -6.69
CA VAL A 99 -10.02 -13.38 -7.28
C VAL A 99 -9.36 -12.44 -8.28
N LEU A 100 -8.21 -11.86 -7.92
CA LEU A 100 -7.44 -10.98 -8.79
C LEU A 100 -6.98 -11.72 -10.06
N HIS A 101 -6.47 -12.94 -9.90
CA HIS A 101 -6.06 -13.77 -11.03
C HIS A 101 -7.22 -14.03 -12.00
N GLN A 102 -8.41 -14.40 -11.50
CA GLN A 102 -9.58 -14.60 -12.34
C GLN A 102 -10.05 -13.31 -13.02
N PHE A 103 -10.02 -12.17 -12.31
CA PHE A 103 -10.38 -10.86 -12.85
C PHE A 103 -9.45 -10.44 -14.00
N PHE A 104 -8.14 -10.59 -13.86
CA PHE A 104 -7.22 -10.20 -14.95
C PHE A 104 -7.26 -11.19 -16.11
N ARG A 105 -7.38 -12.49 -15.85
CA ARG A 105 -7.51 -13.52 -16.89
C ARG A 105 -8.78 -13.34 -17.75
N SER A 106 -9.87 -12.79 -17.20
CA SER A 106 -11.08 -12.51 -17.96
C SER A 106 -10.96 -11.32 -18.92
N LYS A 107 -9.95 -10.45 -18.72
CA LYS A 107 -9.69 -9.25 -19.53
C LYS A 107 -8.66 -9.46 -20.66
N GLU A 108 -7.93 -10.58 -20.63
CA GLU A 108 -6.95 -10.95 -21.67
C GLU A 108 -7.58 -11.59 -22.92
N LYS A 109 -8.90 -11.87 -22.88
CA LYS A 109 -9.70 -12.33 -24.02
C LYS A 109 -10.38 -11.16 -24.70
#